data_AF-A0A923SZJ4-F1
#
_entry.id   AF-A0A923SZJ4-F1
#
_cell.length_a   1.000
_cell.length_b   1.000
_cell.length_c   1.000
_cell.angle_alpha   90.00
_cell.angle_beta   90.00
_cell.angle_gamma   90.00
#
_symmetry.space_group_name_H-M   'P 1'
#
loop_
_entity.id
_entity.type
_entity.pdbx_description
1 polymer ?
#
loop_
_entity_poly.entity_id
_entity_poly.type
_entity_poly.pdbx_seq_one_letter_code
_entity_poly.pdbx_strand_id
1 'polypeptide(L)'
;MSAQWSESEVEAAVADYFRMLRLELTGHRYNKTEHRRALMEQLNNRSDSSVELKHQNISAVLIEMGIPYIDGYKPRFNYQRSLLPAAVTEFLKYHPEFQQLVARDSEVVPLTPAVEDFLSAWEEPPAQETRKAPAIAEPRPIYNPGGVNFLEREARNQSLGEAGEKFVINFERARLIRAGKVSLADRIEQVSAIVGPSAGFDIRSFEENGSDRFIEAKTTKYGKNTPFFLTPNELRFSRDNASSYYLYRLFRFRDSPRLFGLPGHVADWCILEPSEFTARPA
;
A
#
# COMPACT_ATOMS: atom_id res chain seq x y z
N MET A 1 -26.35 6.75 -19.73
CA MET A 1 -24.95 6.39 -20.06
C MET A 1 -24.08 7.59 -19.72
N SER A 2 -23.06 7.45 -18.87
CA SER A 2 -22.13 8.56 -18.62
C SER A 2 -21.36 8.85 -19.91
N ALA A 3 -21.33 10.10 -20.35
CA ALA A 3 -20.54 10.51 -21.51
C ALA A 3 -19.07 10.05 -21.35
N GLN A 4 -18.43 9.65 -22.43
CA GLN A 4 -17.01 9.30 -22.40
C GLN A 4 -16.19 10.51 -21.94
N TRP A 5 -15.20 10.33 -21.06
CA TRP A 5 -14.27 11.40 -20.70
C TRP A 5 -13.42 11.77 -21.92
N SER A 6 -13.40 13.07 -22.24
CA SER A 6 -12.54 13.64 -23.28
C SER A 6 -11.09 13.80 -22.77
N GLU A 7 -10.17 14.05 -23.70
CA GLU A 7 -8.75 14.28 -23.40
C GLU A 7 -8.56 15.48 -22.46
N SER A 8 -9.17 16.63 -22.77
CA SER A 8 -9.07 17.83 -21.94
C SER A 8 -9.65 17.65 -20.52
N GLU A 9 -10.75 16.92 -20.38
CA GLU A 9 -11.30 16.60 -19.05
C GLU A 9 -10.35 15.69 -18.26
N VAL A 10 -9.69 14.74 -18.92
CA VAL A 10 -8.70 13.86 -18.28
C VAL A 10 -7.47 14.64 -17.85
N GLU A 11 -6.93 15.50 -18.72
CA GLU A 11 -5.79 16.37 -18.42
C GLU A 11 -6.08 17.29 -17.24
N ALA A 12 -7.27 17.91 -17.20
CA ALA A 12 -7.70 18.75 -16.08
C ALA A 12 -7.76 17.97 -14.76
N ALA A 13 -8.30 16.75 -14.78
CA ALA A 13 -8.35 15.88 -13.60
C ALA A 13 -6.96 15.42 -13.14
N VAL A 14 -6.06 15.10 -14.09
CA VAL A 14 -4.66 14.76 -13.78
C VAL A 14 -3.96 15.96 -13.13
N ALA A 15 -4.09 17.15 -13.71
CA ALA A 15 -3.48 18.36 -13.16
C ALA A 15 -4.00 18.68 -11.74
N ASP A 16 -5.32 18.58 -11.51
CA ASP A 16 -5.89 18.78 -10.17
C ASP A 16 -5.40 17.74 -9.16
N TYR A 17 -5.35 16.47 -9.54
CA TYR A 17 -4.82 15.39 -8.71
C TYR A 17 -3.38 15.68 -8.28
N PHE A 18 -2.50 16.05 -9.21
CA PHE A 18 -1.10 16.33 -8.90
C PHE A 18 -0.91 17.60 -8.05
N ARG A 19 -1.79 18.61 -8.16
CA ARG A 19 -1.79 19.74 -7.21
C ARG A 19 -2.00 19.25 -5.78
N MET A 20 -2.99 18.38 -5.56
CA MET A 20 -3.23 17.78 -4.24
C MET A 20 -2.08 16.86 -3.80
N LEU A 21 -1.55 16.03 -4.69
CA LEU A 21 -0.44 15.13 -4.36
C LEU A 21 0.81 15.89 -3.93
N ARG A 22 1.10 17.04 -4.56
CA ARG A 22 2.19 17.93 -4.13
C ARG A 22 1.98 18.42 -2.69
N LEU A 23 0.76 18.84 -2.35
CA LEU A 23 0.43 19.29 -0.99
C LEU A 23 0.62 18.14 0.01
N GLU A 24 0.16 16.93 -0.32
CA GLU A 24 0.32 15.75 0.52
C GLU A 24 1.80 15.37 0.75
N LEU A 25 2.60 15.28 -0.32
CA LEU A 25 4.03 14.96 -0.23
C LEU A 25 4.85 16.02 0.50
N THR A 26 4.34 17.25 0.61
CA THR A 26 4.99 18.35 1.32
C THR A 26 4.37 18.64 2.69
N GLY A 27 3.42 17.83 3.15
CA GLY A 27 2.77 17.97 4.46
C GLY A 27 1.79 19.14 4.58
N HIS A 28 1.36 19.73 3.48
CA HIS A 28 0.36 20.79 3.46
C HIS A 28 -1.06 20.21 3.46
N ARG A 29 -1.95 20.82 4.24
CA ARG A 29 -3.38 20.45 4.26
C ARG A 29 -4.08 20.92 2.98
N TYR A 30 -5.03 20.13 2.51
CA TYR A 30 -5.89 20.44 1.37
C TYR A 30 -7.28 19.82 1.56
N ASN A 31 -8.28 20.34 0.84
CA ASN A 31 -9.66 19.88 0.93
C ASN A 31 -10.10 19.23 -0.40
N LYS A 32 -10.20 17.89 -0.40
CA LYS A 32 -10.63 17.10 -1.58
C LYS A 32 -11.97 17.57 -2.16
N THR A 33 -12.92 17.96 -1.32
CA THR A 33 -14.25 18.42 -1.76
C THR A 33 -14.16 19.75 -2.49
N GLU A 34 -13.31 20.66 -2.01
CA GLU A 34 -13.08 21.96 -2.65
C GLU A 34 -12.40 21.80 -4.02
N HIS A 35 -11.36 20.96 -4.09
CA HIS A 35 -10.70 20.61 -5.34
C HIS A 35 -11.68 20.02 -6.37
N ARG A 36 -12.51 19.05 -5.96
CA ARG A 36 -13.53 18.49 -6.85
C ARG A 36 -14.55 19.53 -7.33
N ARG A 37 -14.99 20.44 -6.46
CA ARG A 37 -15.92 21.53 -6.83
C ARG A 37 -15.29 22.45 -7.87
N ALA A 38 -14.07 22.92 -7.62
CA ALA A 38 -13.35 23.78 -8.55
C ALA A 38 -13.07 23.08 -9.90
N LEU A 39 -12.70 21.80 -9.88
CA LEU A 39 -12.50 21.02 -11.09
C LEU A 39 -13.80 20.87 -11.89
N MET A 40 -14.94 20.59 -11.23
CA MET A 40 -16.24 20.44 -11.92
C MET A 40 -16.65 21.68 -12.74
N GLU A 41 -16.27 22.89 -12.32
CA GLU A 41 -16.52 24.12 -13.07
C GLU A 41 -15.83 24.14 -14.45
N GLN A 42 -14.80 23.32 -14.64
CA GLN A 42 -14.02 23.19 -15.87
C GLN A 42 -14.45 21.98 -16.71
N LEU A 43 -15.37 21.14 -16.21
CA LEU A 43 -15.77 19.89 -16.85
C LEU A 43 -17.17 20.00 -17.45
N ASN A 44 -17.48 19.15 -18.44
CA ASN A 44 -18.76 19.18 -19.13
C ASN A 44 -19.88 18.51 -18.30
N ASN A 45 -20.38 19.23 -17.29
CA ASN A 45 -21.47 18.79 -16.39
C ASN A 45 -21.21 17.44 -15.72
N ARG A 46 -19.96 17.18 -15.32
CA ARG A 46 -19.58 15.98 -14.57
C ARG A 46 -20.10 16.07 -13.13
N SER A 47 -20.55 14.95 -12.58
CA SER A 47 -20.94 14.85 -11.18
C SER A 47 -19.73 14.69 -10.26
N ASP A 48 -19.88 15.07 -8.98
CA ASP A 48 -18.83 14.90 -7.96
C ASP A 48 -18.36 13.45 -7.87
N SER A 49 -19.29 12.49 -7.91
CA SER A 49 -18.96 11.06 -7.93
C SER A 49 -18.18 10.65 -9.18
N SER A 50 -18.46 11.24 -10.34
CA SER A 50 -17.68 10.96 -11.56
C SER A 50 -16.25 11.47 -11.45
N VAL A 51 -16.05 12.64 -10.84
CA VAL A 51 -14.71 13.21 -10.61
C VAL A 51 -13.94 12.38 -9.59
N GLU A 52 -14.59 11.99 -8.48
CA GLU A 52 -14.00 11.11 -7.48
C GLU A 52 -13.57 9.76 -8.07
N LEU A 53 -14.41 9.13 -8.90
CA LEU A 53 -14.05 7.91 -9.62
C LEU A 53 -12.86 8.12 -10.56
N LYS A 54 -12.75 9.28 -11.22
CA LYS A 54 -11.60 9.59 -12.05
C LYS A 54 -10.32 9.73 -11.22
N HIS A 55 -10.36 10.37 -10.06
CA HIS A 55 -9.21 10.43 -9.15
C HIS A 55 -8.82 9.05 -8.61
N GLN A 56 -9.80 8.18 -8.33
CA GLN A 56 -9.54 6.78 -7.99
C GLN A 56 -8.87 6.01 -9.13
N ASN A 57 -9.20 6.31 -10.39
CA ASN A 57 -8.50 5.75 -11.54
C ASN A 57 -7.07 6.28 -11.67
N ILE A 58 -6.82 7.57 -11.38
CA ILE A 58 -5.47 8.13 -11.36
C ILE A 58 -4.62 7.42 -10.29
N SER A 59 -5.15 7.19 -9.09
CA SER A 59 -4.45 6.40 -8.05
C SER A 59 -4.04 5.01 -8.54
N ALA A 60 -4.89 4.33 -9.34
CA ALA A 60 -4.55 3.04 -9.91
C ALA A 60 -3.43 3.11 -10.96
N VAL A 61 -3.45 4.14 -11.82
CA VAL A 61 -2.34 4.38 -12.76
C VAL A 61 -1.03 4.67 -12.02
N LEU A 62 -1.06 5.46 -10.94
CA LEU A 62 0.14 5.74 -10.15
C LEU A 62 0.70 4.47 -9.50
N ILE A 63 -0.14 3.58 -8.98
CA ILE A 63 0.28 2.27 -8.47
C ILE A 63 0.99 1.47 -9.58
N GLU A 64 0.40 1.37 -10.77
CA GLU A 64 1.01 0.64 -11.89
C GLU A 64 2.32 1.28 -12.37
N MET A 65 2.52 2.58 -12.15
CA MET A 65 3.78 3.28 -12.40
C MET A 65 4.78 3.16 -11.23
N GLY A 66 4.40 2.59 -10.08
CA GLY A 66 5.25 2.52 -8.89
C GLY A 66 5.37 3.85 -8.13
N ILE A 67 4.37 4.72 -8.23
CA ILE A 67 4.33 6.05 -7.60
C ILE A 67 3.26 6.03 -6.49
N PRO A 68 3.52 6.61 -5.30
CA PRO A 68 2.50 6.74 -4.26
C PRO A 68 1.32 7.60 -4.73
N TYR A 69 0.16 7.29 -4.19
CA TYR A 69 -1.11 7.93 -4.52
C TYR A 69 -1.70 8.61 -3.28
N ILE A 70 -2.68 9.47 -3.51
CA ILE A 70 -3.42 10.11 -2.43
C ILE A 70 -4.27 9.07 -1.69
N ASP A 71 -3.95 8.78 -0.42
CA ASP A 71 -4.63 7.74 0.39
C ASP A 71 -6.16 7.93 0.41
N GLY A 72 -6.61 9.18 0.34
CA GLY A 72 -8.00 9.56 0.27
C GLY A 72 -8.77 9.14 -0.99
N TYR A 73 -8.11 8.59 -2.02
CA TYR A 73 -8.69 8.12 -3.27
C TYR A 73 -8.35 6.65 -3.52
N LYS A 74 -9.23 5.74 -3.07
CA LYS A 74 -9.08 4.28 -3.24
C LYS A 74 -8.81 3.91 -4.71
N PRO A 75 -7.71 3.21 -5.03
CA PRO A 75 -7.38 2.83 -6.40
C PRO A 75 -8.47 1.99 -7.08
N ARG A 76 -8.84 2.35 -8.32
CA ARG A 76 -9.73 1.56 -9.19
C ARG A 76 -9.09 1.29 -10.55
N PHE A 77 -8.76 0.02 -10.80
CA PHE A 77 -7.99 -0.44 -11.97
C PHE A 77 -8.81 -0.59 -13.27
N ASN A 78 -10.14 -0.42 -13.20
CA ASN A 78 -11.00 -0.31 -14.37
C ASN A 78 -11.07 1.15 -14.84
N TYR A 79 -10.21 1.50 -15.80
CA TYR A 79 -10.13 2.84 -16.40
C TYR A 79 -9.86 2.77 -17.91
N GLN A 80 -9.96 3.92 -18.56
CA GLN A 80 -9.68 4.12 -19.99
C GLN A 80 -8.18 3.93 -20.28
N ARG A 81 -7.75 2.67 -20.48
CA ARG A 81 -6.35 2.27 -20.71
C ARG A 81 -5.66 3.00 -21.87
N SER A 82 -6.43 3.45 -22.87
CA SER A 82 -5.91 4.16 -24.04
C SER A 82 -5.63 5.65 -23.80
N LEU A 83 -6.13 6.24 -22.72
CA LEU A 83 -6.08 7.70 -22.50
C LEU A 83 -5.43 8.09 -21.17
N LEU A 84 -5.92 7.53 -20.06
CA LEU A 84 -5.50 7.99 -18.73
C LEU A 84 -3.99 7.77 -18.47
N PRO A 85 -3.40 6.60 -18.79
CA PRO A 85 -1.96 6.41 -18.63
C PRO A 85 -1.12 7.41 -19.43
N ALA A 86 -1.54 7.74 -20.65
CA ALA A 86 -0.83 8.68 -21.51
C ALA A 86 -0.85 10.10 -20.92
N ALA A 87 -2.00 10.56 -20.43
CA ALA A 87 -2.12 11.86 -19.79
C ALA A 87 -1.27 11.98 -18.50
N VAL A 88 -1.26 10.93 -17.65
CA VAL A 88 -0.41 10.91 -16.44
C VAL A 88 1.08 10.89 -16.81
N THR A 89 1.45 10.09 -17.82
CA THR A 89 2.81 10.01 -18.34
C THR A 89 3.29 11.37 -18.83
N GLU A 90 2.48 12.03 -19.66
CA GLU A 90 2.83 13.30 -20.26
C GLU A 90 2.95 14.40 -19.20
N PHE A 91 2.03 14.42 -18.22
CA PHE A 91 2.13 15.32 -17.07
C PHE A 91 3.47 15.13 -16.33
N LEU A 92 3.86 13.89 -16.02
CA LEU A 92 5.11 13.62 -15.31
C LEU A 92 6.37 14.01 -16.10
N LYS A 93 6.34 13.97 -17.44
CA LYS A 93 7.45 14.46 -18.26
C LYS A 93 7.64 15.97 -18.18
N TYR A 94 6.54 16.73 -18.20
CA TYR A 94 6.58 18.19 -18.07
C TYR A 94 6.79 18.68 -16.63
N HIS A 95 6.60 17.78 -15.64
CA HIS A 95 6.74 18.07 -14.22
C HIS A 95 7.76 17.14 -13.52
N PRO A 96 9.05 17.17 -13.91
CA PRO A 96 10.08 16.30 -13.34
C PRO A 96 10.32 16.55 -11.85
N GLU A 97 9.88 17.68 -11.29
CA GLU A 97 9.94 17.96 -9.86
C GLU A 97 9.20 16.92 -9.01
N PHE A 98 8.17 16.26 -9.54
CA PHE A 98 7.47 15.19 -8.82
C PHE A 98 8.36 13.98 -8.57
N GLN A 99 9.29 13.66 -9.48
CA GLN A 99 10.24 12.57 -9.27
C GLN A 99 11.12 12.86 -8.03
N GLN A 100 11.55 14.11 -7.86
CA GLN A 100 12.35 14.52 -6.71
C GLN A 100 11.53 14.53 -5.42
N LEU A 101 10.28 15.01 -5.47
CA LEU A 101 9.38 15.01 -4.31
C LEU A 101 9.09 13.60 -3.81
N VAL A 102 8.74 12.69 -4.73
CA VAL A 102 8.46 11.30 -4.40
C VAL A 102 9.72 10.57 -3.94
N ALA A 103 10.87 10.80 -4.56
CA ALA A 103 12.14 10.21 -4.12
C ALA A 103 12.44 10.58 -2.66
N ARG A 104 12.39 11.88 -2.35
CA ARG A 104 12.60 12.39 -0.98
C ARG A 104 11.61 11.77 0.00
N ASP A 105 10.32 11.78 -0.34
CA ASP A 105 9.30 11.20 0.55
C ASP A 105 9.53 9.70 0.77
N SER A 106 9.89 8.93 -0.26
CA SER A 106 10.15 7.48 -0.16
C SER A 106 11.31 7.13 0.79
N GLU A 107 12.34 7.96 0.84
CA GLU A 107 13.56 7.74 1.63
C GLU A 107 13.42 8.23 3.08
N VAL A 108 12.54 9.19 3.35
CA VAL A 108 12.30 9.68 4.72
C VAL A 108 11.79 8.55 5.61
N VAL A 109 12.53 8.24 6.66
CA VAL A 109 12.08 7.37 7.75
C VAL A 109 11.20 8.22 8.66
N PRO A 110 9.91 7.88 8.86
CA PRO A 110 9.07 8.64 9.76
C PRO A 110 9.53 8.42 11.19
N LEU A 111 9.38 9.45 12.03
CA LEU A 111 9.52 9.25 13.47
C LEU A 111 8.52 8.18 13.91
N THR A 112 8.94 7.25 14.77
CA THR A 112 8.01 6.28 15.34
C THR A 112 6.97 7.05 16.15
N PRO A 113 5.69 7.03 15.76
CA PRO A 113 4.67 7.77 16.48
C PRO A 113 4.50 7.19 17.88
N ALA A 114 4.40 8.08 18.88
CA ALA A 114 4.03 7.68 20.22
C ALA A 114 2.56 7.22 20.21
N VAL A 115 2.35 5.91 20.29
CA VAL A 115 1.02 5.32 20.35
C VAL A 115 0.73 4.90 21.78
N GLU A 116 -0.22 5.58 22.42
CA GLU A 116 -0.62 5.28 23.81
C GLU A 116 -1.38 3.96 23.91
N ASP A 117 -2.25 3.67 22.93
CA ASP A 117 -3.00 2.41 22.82
C ASP A 117 -2.75 1.74 21.48
N PHE A 118 -1.83 0.78 21.46
CA PHE A 118 -1.52 0.00 20.26
C PHE A 118 -2.75 -0.73 19.71
N LEU A 119 -3.67 -1.18 20.57
CA LEU A 119 -4.83 -1.97 20.13
C LEU A 119 -5.84 -1.12 19.34
N SER A 120 -5.87 0.19 19.57
CA SER A 120 -6.69 1.13 18.80
C SER A 120 -6.27 1.27 17.33
N ALA A 121 -5.07 0.80 16.97
CA ALA A 121 -4.60 0.82 15.59
C ALA A 121 -5.32 -0.20 14.71
N TRP A 122 -6.00 -1.20 15.30
CA TRP A 122 -6.67 -2.25 14.55
C TRP A 122 -7.82 -1.71 13.70
N GLU A 123 -7.87 -2.12 12.43
CA GLU A 123 -8.98 -1.90 11.51
C GLU A 123 -9.34 -3.21 10.78
N GLU A 124 -10.57 -3.31 10.30
CA GLU A 124 -10.98 -4.41 9.43
C GLU A 124 -10.22 -4.38 8.09
N PRO A 125 -9.85 -5.54 7.52
CA PRO A 125 -9.19 -5.60 6.23
C PRO A 125 -10.10 -5.04 5.11
N PRO A 126 -9.53 -4.57 3.98
CA PRO A 126 -10.34 -4.18 2.82
C PRO A 126 -11.27 -5.31 2.36
N ALA A 127 -12.49 -4.95 1.95
CA ALA A 127 -13.41 -5.93 1.37
C ALA A 127 -12.78 -6.59 0.14
N GLN A 128 -12.81 -7.93 0.10
CA GLN A 128 -12.33 -8.69 -1.04
C GLN A 128 -13.16 -8.34 -2.28
N GLU A 129 -12.51 -7.84 -3.33
CA GLU A 129 -13.16 -7.72 -4.63
C GLU A 129 -13.28 -9.15 -5.19
N THR A 130 -14.50 -9.61 -5.45
CA THR A 130 -14.78 -10.85 -6.19
C THR A 130 -14.36 -10.69 -7.65
N ARG A 131 -13.07 -10.59 -7.92
CA ARG A 131 -12.56 -10.70 -9.28
C ARG A 131 -12.56 -12.18 -9.63
N LYS A 132 -13.34 -12.56 -10.65
CA LYS A 132 -12.98 -13.73 -11.46
C LYS A 132 -11.56 -13.44 -11.93
N ALA A 133 -10.59 -14.24 -11.50
CA ALA A 133 -9.22 -14.12 -11.98
C ALA A 133 -9.30 -14.03 -13.51
N PRO A 134 -8.91 -12.91 -14.13
CA PRO A 134 -8.68 -12.92 -15.56
C PRO A 134 -7.66 -14.04 -15.79
N ALA A 135 -7.82 -14.80 -16.88
CA ALA A 135 -6.73 -15.65 -17.36
C ALA A 135 -5.45 -14.81 -17.33
N ILE A 136 -4.39 -15.35 -16.71
CA ILE A 136 -3.08 -14.72 -16.49
C ILE A 136 -2.67 -13.99 -17.78
N ALA A 137 -3.04 -12.73 -17.88
CA ALA A 137 -2.69 -11.85 -18.96
C ALA A 137 -1.83 -10.83 -18.26
N GLU A 138 -0.52 -10.90 -18.49
CA GLU A 138 0.42 -9.92 -17.96
C GLU A 138 -0.13 -8.53 -18.30
N PRO A 139 -0.47 -7.70 -17.31
CA PRO A 139 -0.92 -6.35 -17.59
C PRO A 139 0.18 -5.66 -18.41
N ARG A 140 -0.20 -5.05 -19.53
CA ARG A 140 0.76 -4.31 -20.37
C ARG A 140 1.43 -3.26 -19.47
N PRO A 141 2.78 -3.27 -19.35
CA PRO A 141 3.45 -2.34 -18.48
C PRO A 141 3.15 -0.90 -18.92
N ILE A 142 2.73 -0.07 -17.97
CA ILE A 142 2.59 1.37 -18.19
C ILE A 142 3.97 1.99 -18.11
N TYR A 143 4.30 2.83 -19.09
CA TYR A 143 5.55 3.57 -19.09
C TYR A 143 5.58 4.61 -17.96
N ASN A 144 6.51 4.47 -17.02
CA ASN A 144 6.86 5.50 -16.04
C ASN A 144 8.06 6.31 -16.57
N PRO A 145 7.91 7.62 -16.89
CA PRO A 145 9.00 8.44 -17.39
C PRO A 145 10.25 8.49 -16.51
N GLY A 146 10.09 8.37 -15.18
CA GLY A 146 11.20 8.34 -14.25
C GLY A 146 11.89 6.99 -14.14
N GLY A 147 11.25 5.91 -14.60
CA GLY A 147 11.77 4.54 -14.55
C GLY A 147 11.96 3.96 -13.13
N VAL A 148 11.62 4.70 -12.09
CA VAL A 148 11.81 4.29 -10.68
C VAL A 148 10.48 3.85 -10.08
N ASN A 149 10.46 2.65 -9.50
CA ASN A 149 9.39 2.19 -8.63
C ASN A 149 9.64 2.65 -7.19
N PHE A 150 9.02 3.76 -6.79
CA PHE A 150 9.16 4.34 -5.45
C PHE A 150 8.39 3.58 -4.37
N LEU A 151 7.30 2.90 -4.74
CA LEU A 151 6.60 2.00 -3.83
C LEU A 151 7.50 0.83 -3.43
N GLU A 152 8.19 0.23 -4.39
CA GLU A 152 9.17 -0.83 -4.13
C GLU A 152 10.40 -0.30 -3.38
N ARG A 153 10.89 0.89 -3.73
CA ARG A 153 11.99 1.55 -2.99
C ARG A 153 11.62 1.75 -1.52
N GLU A 154 10.40 2.22 -1.23
CA GLU A 154 9.92 2.42 0.13
C GLU A 154 9.75 1.09 0.88
N ALA A 155 9.20 0.07 0.22
CA ALA A 155 9.07 -1.26 0.80
C ALA A 155 10.41 -1.92 1.14
N ARG A 156 11.49 -1.56 0.41
CA ARG A 156 12.88 -1.99 0.69
C ARG A 156 13.59 -1.15 1.75
N ASN A 157 12.95 -0.12 2.31
CA ASN A 157 13.54 0.71 3.35
C ASN A 157 13.62 -0.07 4.67
N GLN A 158 14.81 -0.56 4.99
CA GLN A 158 15.06 -1.38 6.17
C GLN A 158 14.66 -0.68 7.48
N SER A 159 14.97 0.61 7.62
CA SER A 159 14.63 1.36 8.82
C SER A 159 13.12 1.48 9.03
N LEU A 160 12.34 1.61 7.95
CA LEU A 160 10.88 1.57 8.01
C LEU A 160 10.37 0.17 8.40
N GLY A 161 10.93 -0.87 7.80
CA GLY A 161 10.62 -2.27 8.14
C GLY A 161 10.85 -2.56 9.62
N GLU A 162 12.04 -2.24 10.14
CA GLU A 162 12.40 -2.42 11.54
C GLU A 162 11.50 -1.64 12.50
N ALA A 163 11.14 -0.40 12.15
CA ALA A 163 10.21 0.40 12.96
C ALA A 163 8.80 -0.20 12.99
N GLY A 164 8.36 -0.75 11.87
CA GLY A 164 7.08 -1.44 11.77
C GLY A 164 7.03 -2.77 12.51
N GLU A 165 8.08 -3.58 12.45
CA GLU A 165 8.19 -4.83 13.21
C GLU A 165 8.13 -4.56 14.72
N LYS A 166 8.85 -3.54 15.20
CA LYS A 166 8.76 -3.11 16.61
C LYS A 166 7.34 -2.69 17.00
N PHE A 167 6.63 -1.99 16.12
CA PHE A 167 5.23 -1.62 16.35
C PHE A 167 4.35 -2.87 16.49
N VAL A 168 4.50 -3.83 15.57
CA VAL A 168 3.73 -5.08 15.59
C VAL A 168 4.02 -5.93 16.83
N ILE A 169 5.28 -6.02 17.26
CA ILE A 169 5.65 -6.70 18.51
C ILE A 169 4.93 -6.06 19.71
N ASN A 170 4.93 -4.73 19.80
CA ASN A 170 4.25 -4.02 20.90
C ASN A 170 2.73 -4.19 20.83
N PHE A 171 2.15 -4.21 19.62
CA PHE A 171 0.75 -4.54 19.41
C PHE A 171 0.43 -5.96 19.92
N GLU A 172 1.23 -6.96 19.56
CA GLU A 172 1.04 -8.34 19.98
C GLU A 172 1.24 -8.55 21.49
N ARG A 173 2.20 -7.85 22.10
CA ARG A 173 2.35 -7.79 23.56
C ARG A 173 1.10 -7.23 24.21
N ALA A 174 0.59 -6.09 23.72
CA ALA A 174 -0.63 -5.49 24.23
C ALA A 174 -1.84 -6.43 24.10
N ARG A 175 -1.95 -7.15 22.97
CA ARG A 175 -3.01 -8.15 22.72
C ARG A 175 -2.97 -9.28 23.75
N LEU A 176 -1.80 -9.88 23.96
CA LEU A 176 -1.63 -10.97 24.93
C LEU A 176 -1.80 -10.51 26.37
N ILE A 177 -1.27 -9.34 26.75
CA ILE A 177 -1.45 -8.77 28.09
C ILE A 177 -2.93 -8.50 28.37
N ARG A 178 -3.67 -7.94 27.40
CA ARG A 178 -5.12 -7.72 27.51
C ARG A 178 -5.89 -9.02 27.74
N ALA A 179 -5.43 -10.13 27.15
CA ALA A 179 -5.98 -11.48 27.35
C ALA A 179 -5.47 -12.18 28.62
N GLY A 180 -4.71 -11.50 29.48
CA GLY A 180 -4.14 -12.07 30.71
C GLY A 180 -2.97 -13.04 30.48
N LYS A 181 -2.35 -13.02 29.30
CA LYS A 181 -1.27 -13.93 28.87
C LYS A 181 0.11 -13.28 28.93
N VAL A 182 0.44 -12.63 30.04
CA VAL A 182 1.70 -11.89 30.21
C VAL A 182 2.93 -12.76 29.94
N SER A 183 2.95 -14.01 30.41
CA SER A 183 4.06 -14.94 30.18
C SER A 183 4.26 -15.32 28.71
N LEU A 184 3.22 -15.25 27.87
CA LEU A 184 3.35 -15.43 26.43
C LEU A 184 3.84 -14.15 25.75
N ALA A 185 3.40 -12.99 26.23
CA ALA A 185 3.85 -11.69 25.72
C ALA A 185 5.37 -11.48 25.88
N ASP A 186 5.93 -11.95 27.00
CA ASP A 186 7.38 -11.89 27.27
C ASP A 186 8.22 -12.82 26.37
N ARG A 187 7.57 -13.81 25.75
CA ARG A 187 8.19 -14.80 24.85
C ARG A 187 8.09 -14.43 23.37
N ILE A 188 7.51 -13.28 23.02
CA ILE A 188 7.46 -12.82 21.62
C ILE A 188 8.89 -12.57 21.11
N GLU A 189 9.20 -13.11 19.94
CA GLU A 189 10.53 -13.05 19.32
C GLU A 189 10.47 -12.34 17.96
N GLN A 190 11.46 -11.47 17.70
CA GLN A 190 11.71 -10.91 16.38
C GLN A 190 12.63 -11.87 15.62
N VAL A 191 12.05 -12.77 14.82
CA VAL A 191 12.76 -13.84 14.11
C VAL A 191 13.59 -13.28 12.96
N SER A 192 13.12 -12.24 12.29
CA SER A 192 13.87 -11.50 11.24
C SER A 192 15.27 -11.06 11.73
N ALA A 193 15.39 -10.64 12.98
CA ALA A 193 16.66 -10.19 13.57
C ALA A 193 17.61 -11.34 13.97
N ILE A 194 17.10 -12.56 14.14
CA ILE A 194 17.86 -13.71 14.65
C ILE A 194 18.25 -14.66 13.50
N VAL A 195 17.26 -15.04 12.68
CA VAL A 195 17.39 -16.04 11.61
C VAL A 195 17.56 -15.36 10.24
N GLY A 196 17.00 -14.15 10.08
CA GLY A 196 17.02 -13.42 8.82
C GLY A 196 15.99 -13.92 7.81
N PRO A 197 16.12 -13.51 6.53
CA PRO A 197 15.11 -13.73 5.48
C PRO A 197 14.78 -15.20 5.18
N SER A 198 15.59 -16.15 5.65
CA SER A 198 15.39 -17.58 5.44
C SER A 198 14.24 -18.16 6.28
N ALA A 199 13.82 -17.49 7.36
CA ALA A 199 12.74 -17.95 8.23
C ALA A 199 11.37 -17.97 7.53
N GLY A 200 11.10 -17.02 6.63
CA GLY A 200 9.83 -16.90 5.90
C GLY A 200 8.72 -16.18 6.69
N PHE A 201 9.05 -15.59 7.84
CA PHE A 201 8.21 -14.71 8.65
C PHE A 201 9.08 -13.83 9.57
N ASP A 202 8.54 -12.73 10.08
CA ASP A 202 9.29 -11.73 10.86
C ASP A 202 9.19 -11.94 12.37
N ILE A 203 8.00 -12.26 12.89
CA ILE A 203 7.70 -12.24 14.32
C ILE A 203 7.03 -13.54 14.74
N ARG A 204 7.53 -14.15 15.81
CA ARG A 204 6.86 -15.27 16.48
C ARG A 204 6.08 -14.76 17.68
N SER A 205 4.77 -14.89 17.62
CA SER A 205 3.81 -14.60 18.69
C SER A 205 3.03 -15.86 19.05
N PHE A 206 1.97 -15.73 19.86
CA PHE A 206 1.17 -16.85 20.35
C PHE A 206 -0.32 -16.57 20.32
N GLU A 207 -1.13 -17.61 20.12
CA GLU A 207 -2.54 -17.59 20.48
C GLU A 207 -2.74 -17.70 22.00
N GLU A 208 -3.95 -17.43 22.49
CA GLU A 208 -4.26 -17.48 23.92
C GLU A 208 -4.11 -18.87 24.57
N ASN A 209 -4.21 -19.92 23.75
CA ASN A 209 -3.96 -21.31 24.13
C ASN A 209 -2.47 -21.69 24.10
N GLY A 210 -1.59 -20.78 23.66
CA GLY A 210 -0.15 -20.97 23.56
C GLY A 210 0.35 -21.56 22.24
N SER A 211 -0.51 -21.84 21.26
CA SER A 211 -0.05 -22.23 19.92
C SER A 211 0.67 -21.08 19.23
N ASP A 212 1.60 -21.39 18.34
CA ASP A 212 2.37 -20.38 17.62
C ASP A 212 1.48 -19.51 16.72
N ARG A 213 1.89 -18.25 16.58
CA ARG A 213 1.39 -17.30 15.60
C ARG A 213 2.60 -16.75 14.84
N PHE A 214 2.77 -17.14 13.59
CA PHE A 214 3.84 -16.66 12.71
C PHE A 214 3.36 -15.43 11.96
N ILE A 215 4.01 -14.29 12.19
CA ILE A 215 3.57 -13.00 11.65
C ILE A 215 4.60 -12.48 10.65
N GLU A 216 4.12 -12.13 9.47
CA GLU A 216 4.85 -11.33 8.48
C GLU A 216 4.33 -9.89 8.53
N ALA A 217 5.21 -8.92 8.77
CA ALA A 217 4.85 -7.51 8.95
C ALA A 217 5.19 -6.70 7.69
N LYS A 218 4.16 -6.26 6.95
CA LYS A 218 4.34 -5.36 5.80
C LYS A 218 3.97 -3.94 6.18
N THR A 219 4.97 -3.08 6.26
CA THR A 219 4.82 -1.68 6.68
C THR A 219 4.79 -0.73 5.49
N THR A 220 4.02 0.35 5.58
CA THR A 220 4.07 1.47 4.64
C THR A 220 3.70 2.78 5.31
N LYS A 221 4.29 3.88 4.87
CA LYS A 221 3.87 5.24 5.24
C LYS A 221 2.52 5.62 4.63
N TYR A 222 2.16 4.98 3.52
CA TYR A 222 1.02 5.35 2.69
C TYR A 222 -0.28 4.66 3.13
N GLY A 223 -1.29 4.77 2.27
CA GLY A 223 -2.64 4.29 2.52
C GLY A 223 -2.83 2.78 2.60
N LYS A 224 -4.03 2.40 3.05
CA LYS A 224 -4.45 1.01 3.29
C LYS A 224 -4.35 0.10 2.06
N ASN A 225 -4.57 0.66 0.87
CA ASN A 225 -4.59 -0.09 -0.39
C ASN A 225 -3.24 -0.03 -1.14
N THR A 226 -2.18 0.45 -0.49
CA THR A 226 -0.84 0.48 -1.09
C THR A 226 -0.31 -0.95 -1.24
N PRO A 227 0.14 -1.34 -2.45
CA PRO A 227 0.75 -2.65 -2.67
C PRO A 227 1.91 -2.93 -1.72
N PHE A 228 2.22 -4.21 -1.55
CA PHE A 228 3.36 -4.67 -0.80
C PHE A 228 3.97 -5.87 -1.53
N PHE A 229 5.21 -6.18 -1.19
CA PHE A 229 6.01 -7.17 -1.89
C PHE A 229 6.24 -8.37 -0.98
N LEU A 230 6.20 -9.56 -1.57
CA LEU A 230 6.42 -10.82 -0.88
C LEU A 230 7.59 -11.53 -1.54
N THR A 231 8.46 -12.14 -0.74
CA THR A 231 9.47 -13.04 -1.26
C THR A 231 8.86 -14.41 -1.58
N PRO A 232 9.47 -15.20 -2.48
CA PRO A 232 9.05 -16.59 -2.71
C PRO A 232 9.10 -17.46 -1.45
N ASN A 233 9.96 -17.11 -0.49
CA ASN A 233 10.07 -17.79 0.79
C ASN A 233 8.85 -17.52 1.68
N GLU A 234 8.49 -16.24 1.87
CA GLU A 234 7.31 -15.83 2.62
C GLU A 234 6.02 -16.43 2.05
N LEU A 235 5.86 -16.37 0.72
CA LEU A 235 4.67 -16.94 0.08
C LEU A 235 4.57 -18.45 0.33
N ARG A 236 5.68 -19.19 0.17
CA ARG A 236 5.73 -20.62 0.47
C ARG A 236 5.45 -20.91 1.94
N PHE A 237 6.08 -20.17 2.84
CA PHE A 237 5.92 -20.36 4.28
C PHE A 237 4.46 -20.14 4.72
N SER A 238 3.79 -19.11 4.16
CA SER A 238 2.37 -18.84 4.43
C SER A 238 1.45 -19.98 4.01
N ARG A 239 1.77 -20.66 2.90
CA ARG A 239 1.03 -21.83 2.42
C ARG A 239 1.24 -23.03 3.33
N ASP A 240 2.49 -23.31 3.66
CA ASP A 240 2.87 -24.52 4.41
C ASP A 240 2.46 -24.41 5.89
N ASN A 241 2.28 -23.20 6.43
CA ASN A 241 1.89 -22.91 7.83
C ASN A 241 0.55 -22.17 7.96
N ALA A 242 -0.37 -22.33 6.99
CA ALA A 242 -1.60 -21.54 6.89
C ALA A 242 -2.48 -21.55 8.16
N SER A 243 -2.43 -22.57 9.01
CA SER A 243 -3.21 -22.59 10.26
C SER A 243 -2.71 -21.62 11.33
N SER A 244 -1.45 -21.19 11.24
CA SER A 244 -0.77 -20.37 12.27
C SER A 244 -0.12 -19.10 11.69
N TYR A 245 -0.22 -18.88 10.38
CA TYR A 245 0.38 -17.74 9.69
C TYR A 245 -0.56 -16.54 9.64
N TYR A 246 -0.01 -15.34 9.78
CA TYR A 246 -0.73 -14.08 9.69
C TYR A 246 0.11 -13.04 8.94
N LEU A 247 -0.46 -12.42 7.92
CA LEU A 247 0.09 -11.21 7.32
C LEU A 247 -0.46 -9.99 8.06
N TYR A 248 0.41 -9.18 8.63
CA TYR A 248 0.06 -7.93 9.29
C TYR A 248 0.40 -6.76 8.37
N ARG A 249 -0.62 -5.98 7.95
CA ARG A 249 -0.43 -4.78 7.13
C ARG A 249 -0.50 -3.55 7.99
N LEU A 250 0.66 -2.93 8.23
CA LEU A 250 0.80 -1.67 8.94
C LEU A 250 0.87 -0.52 7.93
N PHE A 251 -0.07 0.42 8.01
CA PHE A 251 -0.20 1.52 7.05
C PHE A 251 -0.41 2.86 7.77
N ARG A 252 -0.34 3.99 7.03
CA ARG A 252 -0.34 5.35 7.58
C ARG A 252 0.72 5.55 8.67
N PHE A 253 1.83 4.81 8.59
CA PHE A 253 2.81 4.71 9.66
C PHE A 253 3.46 6.06 10.03
N ARG A 254 3.46 7.02 9.10
CA ARG A 254 4.04 8.35 9.31
C ARG A 254 3.31 9.23 10.33
N ASP A 255 1.98 9.11 10.42
CA ASP A 255 1.15 10.05 11.21
C ASP A 255 0.20 9.32 12.16
N SER A 256 -0.51 8.31 11.65
CA SER A 256 -1.60 7.65 12.37
C SER A 256 -1.59 6.16 12.03
N PRO A 257 -0.65 5.37 12.59
CA PRO A 257 -0.53 3.96 12.27
C PRO A 257 -1.86 3.24 12.43
N ARG A 258 -2.14 2.40 11.44
CA ARG A 258 -3.29 1.50 11.43
C ARG A 258 -2.82 0.14 10.97
N LEU A 259 -3.46 -0.90 11.49
CA LEU A 259 -3.06 -2.27 11.34
C LEU A 259 -4.28 -3.13 10.99
N PHE A 260 -4.14 -4.03 10.04
CA PHE A 260 -5.06 -5.15 9.88
C PHE A 260 -4.28 -6.45 9.69
N GLY A 261 -4.90 -7.58 10.03
CA GLY A 261 -4.33 -8.91 9.86
C GLY A 261 -5.09 -9.74 8.83
N LEU A 262 -4.38 -10.53 8.03
CA LEU A 262 -4.93 -11.54 7.12
C LEU A 262 -4.45 -12.93 7.56
N PRO A 263 -5.33 -13.79 8.09
CA PRO A 263 -4.95 -15.12 8.55
C PRO A 263 -4.77 -16.10 7.37
N GLY A 264 -3.79 -16.98 7.49
CA GLY A 264 -3.55 -18.09 6.59
C GLY A 264 -2.80 -17.76 5.31
N HIS A 265 -3.07 -18.52 4.26
CA HIS A 265 -2.31 -18.42 3.03
C HIS A 265 -2.58 -17.10 2.32
N VAL A 266 -1.52 -16.37 1.98
CA VAL A 266 -1.65 -14.98 1.49
C VAL A 266 -2.44 -14.89 0.17
N ALA A 267 -2.36 -15.90 -0.69
CA ALA A 267 -3.08 -15.91 -1.97
C ALA A 267 -4.61 -16.05 -1.81
N ASP A 268 -5.10 -16.43 -0.63
CA ASP A 268 -6.54 -16.50 -0.36
C ASP A 268 -7.14 -15.09 -0.13
N TRP A 269 -6.27 -14.11 0.13
CA TRP A 269 -6.66 -12.72 0.41
C TRP A 269 -6.17 -11.71 -0.62
N CYS A 270 -5.09 -12.04 -1.34
CA CYS A 270 -4.38 -11.08 -2.19
C CYS A 270 -4.35 -11.53 -3.65
N ILE A 271 -4.39 -10.56 -4.55
CA ILE A 271 -4.07 -10.78 -5.97
C ILE A 271 -2.55 -10.74 -6.10
N LEU A 272 -1.94 -11.83 -6.54
CA LEU A 272 -0.51 -11.95 -6.71
C LEU A 272 -0.12 -11.66 -8.16
N GLU A 273 0.82 -10.74 -8.35
CA GLU A 273 1.43 -10.41 -9.65
C GLU A 273 2.95 -10.62 -9.54
N PRO A 274 3.61 -11.24 -10.53
CA PRO A 274 5.06 -11.38 -10.52
C PRO A 274 5.75 -10.02 -10.56
N SER A 275 6.69 -9.76 -9.65
CA SER A 275 7.50 -8.54 -9.63
C SER A 275 8.91 -8.76 -10.20
N GLU A 276 9.52 -9.91 -9.92
CA GLU A 276 10.88 -10.25 -10.35
C GLU A 276 10.98 -11.72 -10.76
N PHE A 277 11.78 -12.00 -11.80
CA PHE A 277 12.09 -13.35 -12.26
C PHE A 277 13.60 -13.58 -12.21
N THR A 278 14.01 -14.76 -11.73
CA THR A 278 15.41 -15.21 -11.84
C THR A 278 15.56 -16.09 -13.06
N ALA A 279 16.47 -15.72 -13.98
CA ALA A 279 16.84 -16.54 -15.13
C ALA A 279 18.24 -17.14 -14.92
N ARG A 280 18.50 -18.31 -15.53
CA ARG A 280 19.83 -18.92 -15.61
C ARG A 280 20.12 -19.27 -17.08
N PRO A 281 21.35 -19.08 -17.58
CA PRO A 281 21.74 -19.61 -18.87
C PRO A 281 21.49 -21.13 -18.92
N ALA A 282 20.91 -21.60 -20.01
CA ALA A 282 20.66 -23.02 -20.27
C ALA A 282 21.94 -23.73 -20.73
#